data_AF-A0A3C0B9R6-F1
#
_entry.id   AF-A0A3C0B9R6-F1
#
_cell.length_a   1.000
_cell.length_b   1.000
_cell.length_c   1.000
_cell.angle_alpha   90.00
_cell.angle_beta   90.00
_cell.angle_gamma   90.00
#
_symmetry.space_group_name_H-M   'P 1'
#
loop_
_entity.id
_entity.type
_entity.pdbx_description
1 polymer ?
#
loop_
_entity_poly.entity_id
_entity_poly.type
_entity_poly.pdbx_seq_one_letter_code
_entity_poly.pdbx_strand_id
1 'polypeptide(L)'
;GSFGAGNYAMAGRAYEPRLLFMWPNAKISVMGGEQAAGVLITVKEEQLLAKGMDFPQAEKEALRQSILDKYEEEGSAYYSTARLWDDGII
;
A
#
# COMPACT_ATOMS: atom_id res chain seq x y z
N GLY A 1 -5.89 5.11 -8.33
CA GLY A 1 -4.98 5.10 -7.17
C GLY A 1 -3.63 5.61 -7.61
N SER A 2 -2.90 6.27 -6.72
CA SER A 2 -1.52 6.71 -6.94
C SER A 2 -0.57 5.69 -6.32
N PHE A 3 0.08 4.87 -7.15
CA PHE A 3 0.87 3.74 -6.68
C PHE A 3 2.29 3.74 -7.23
N GLY A 4 3.27 3.63 -6.33
CA GLY A 4 4.68 3.39 -6.65
C GLY A 4 5.24 4.36 -7.68
N ALA A 5 5.96 3.83 -8.69
CA ALA A 5 6.59 4.65 -9.72
C ALA A 5 5.60 5.49 -10.56
N GLY A 6 4.33 5.07 -10.65
CA GLY A 6 3.29 5.82 -11.33
C GLY A 6 3.01 7.17 -10.65
N ASN A 7 3.13 7.24 -9.32
CA ASN A 7 3.05 8.51 -8.59
C ASN A 7 4.12 9.51 -9.05
N TYR A 8 5.33 9.02 -9.35
CA TYR A 8 6.42 9.88 -9.81
C TYR A 8 6.17 10.36 -11.25
N ALA A 9 5.80 9.44 -12.14
CA ALA A 9 5.54 9.75 -13.54
C ALA A 9 4.38 10.73 -13.74
N MET A 10 3.44 10.79 -12.81
CA MET A 10 2.24 11.63 -12.87
C MET A 10 2.30 12.88 -11.97
N ALA A 11 3.51 13.37 -11.67
CA ALA A 11 3.74 14.58 -10.88
C ALA A 11 3.10 14.55 -9.47
N GLY A 12 3.36 13.48 -8.72
CA GLY A 12 2.98 13.37 -7.31
C GLY A 12 3.70 14.38 -6.40
N ARG A 13 3.42 14.34 -5.09
CA ARG A 13 3.79 15.39 -4.11
C ARG A 13 5.27 15.82 -4.14
N ALA A 14 6.19 14.89 -4.38
CA ALA A 14 7.64 15.16 -4.43
C ALA A 14 8.08 16.03 -5.62
N TYR A 15 7.21 16.26 -6.62
CA TYR A 15 7.47 17.07 -7.80
C TYR A 15 6.91 18.50 -7.68
N GLU A 16 6.51 18.90 -6.47
CA GLU A 16 6.10 20.27 -6.13
C GLU A 16 5.01 20.87 -7.06
N PRO A 17 3.91 20.15 -7.35
CA PRO A 17 2.79 20.78 -8.03
C PRO A 17 2.24 21.94 -7.19
N ARG A 18 1.72 22.99 -7.84
CA ARG A 18 1.17 24.17 -7.15
C ARG A 18 0.05 23.80 -6.17
N LEU A 19 -0.78 22.83 -6.56
CA LEU A 19 -1.82 22.22 -5.76
C LEU A 19 -1.89 20.73 -6.12
N LEU A 20 -2.13 19.87 -5.14
CA LEU A 20 -2.40 18.45 -5.32
C LEU A 20 -3.61 18.08 -4.47
N PHE A 21 -4.67 17.56 -5.08
CA PHE A 21 -5.88 17.13 -4.36
C PHE A 21 -6.14 15.64 -4.56
N MET A 22 -6.87 15.04 -3.62
CA MET A 22 -7.36 13.68 -3.72
C MET A 22 -8.88 13.65 -3.79
N TRP A 23 -9.44 12.73 -4.59
CA TRP A 23 -10.86 12.40 -4.54
C TRP A 23 -11.14 11.50 -3.31
N PRO A 24 -12.36 11.49 -2.73
CA PRO A 24 -12.66 10.67 -1.54
C PRO A 24 -12.46 9.16 -1.74
N ASN A 25 -12.61 8.68 -2.98
CA ASN A 25 -12.40 7.27 -3.35
C ASN A 25 -10.95 6.98 -3.78
N ALA A 26 -10.06 7.98 -3.80
CA ALA A 26 -8.67 7.80 -4.18
C ALA A 26 -7.90 7.04 -3.10
N LYS A 27 -6.88 6.31 -3.56
CA LYS A 27 -5.95 5.54 -2.72
C LYS A 27 -4.52 5.90 -3.11
N ILE A 28 -3.63 5.99 -2.12
CA ILE A 28 -2.19 6.25 -2.33
C ILE A 28 -1.33 5.30 -1.51
N SER A 29 -0.35 4.65 -2.12
CA SER A 29 0.57 3.74 -1.41
C SER A 29 1.77 3.39 -2.29
N VAL A 30 2.78 2.72 -1.74
CA VAL A 30 3.97 2.30 -2.51
C VAL A 30 3.63 1.28 -3.63
N MET A 31 2.58 0.49 -3.46
CA MET A 31 2.00 -0.44 -4.44
C MET A 31 0.56 -0.75 -4.05
N GLY A 32 -0.20 -1.48 -4.88
CA GLY A 32 -1.56 -1.92 -4.49
C GLY A 32 -1.53 -2.92 -3.31
N GLY A 33 -2.53 -2.89 -2.43
CA GLY A 33 -2.59 -3.77 -1.25
C GLY A 33 -2.53 -5.26 -1.58
N GLU A 34 -3.29 -5.70 -2.60
CA GLU A 34 -3.27 -7.08 -3.09
C GLU A 34 -1.89 -7.51 -3.60
N GLN A 35 -1.20 -6.59 -4.30
CA GLN A 35 0.16 -6.83 -4.79
C GLN A 35 1.15 -6.95 -3.62
N ALA A 36 1.05 -6.06 -2.63
CA ALA A 36 1.89 -6.10 -1.43
C ALA A 36 1.69 -7.39 -0.65
N ALA A 37 0.44 -7.79 -0.43
CA ALA A 37 0.10 -9.02 0.27
C ALA A 37 0.66 -10.24 -0.46
N GLY A 38 0.47 -10.33 -1.78
CA GLY A 38 1.03 -11.42 -2.59
C GLY A 38 2.55 -11.52 -2.49
N VAL A 39 3.27 -10.42 -2.69
CA VAL A 39 4.75 -10.41 -2.64
C VAL A 39 5.27 -10.80 -1.25
N LEU A 40 4.70 -10.22 -0.19
CA LEU A 40 5.17 -10.48 1.18
C LEU A 40 4.88 -11.93 1.62
N ILE A 41 3.76 -12.52 1.19
CA ILE A 41 3.47 -13.93 1.45
C ILE A 41 4.49 -14.83 0.74
N THR A 42 4.77 -14.57 -0.55
CA THR A 42 5.76 -15.36 -1.31
C THR A 42 7.15 -15.30 -0.66
N VAL A 43 7.62 -14.10 -0.30
CA VAL A 43 8.92 -13.93 0.37
C VAL A 43 8.95 -14.67 1.70
N LYS A 44 7.88 -14.61 2.49
CA LYS A 44 7.79 -15.31 3.78
C LYS A 44 7.79 -16.83 3.61
N GLU A 45 7.09 -17.32 2.60
CA GLU A 45 7.05 -18.75 2.25
C GLU A 45 8.43 -19.27 1.88
N GLU A 46 9.14 -18.58 0.98
CA GLU A 46 10.51 -18.93 0.59
C GLU A 46 11.47 -18.93 1.80
N GLN A 47 11.33 -17.96 2.71
CA GLN A 47 12.15 -17.88 3.93
C GLN A 47 11.89 -19.04 4.91
N LEU A 48 10.64 -19.50 5.04
CA LEU A 48 10.29 -20.62 5.91
C LEU A 48 10.74 -21.95 5.28
N LEU A 49 10.54 -22.11 3.98
CA LEU A 49 11.01 -23.26 3.23
C LEU A 49 12.54 -23.42 3.33
N ALA A 50 13.29 -22.33 3.22
CA ALA A 50 14.75 -22.33 3.40
C ALA A 50 15.20 -22.76 4.80
N LYS A 51 14.31 -22.71 5.80
CA LYS A 51 14.55 -23.16 7.17
C LYS A 51 13.93 -24.53 7.47
N GLY A 52 13.36 -25.21 6.47
CA GLY A 52 12.66 -26.48 6.64
C GLY A 52 11.40 -26.37 7.49
N MET A 53 10.78 -25.17 7.55
CA MET A 53 9.54 -24.92 8.28
C MET A 53 8.38 -24.75 7.29
N ASP A 54 7.20 -25.23 7.70
CA ASP A 54 5.96 -25.02 6.95
C ASP A 54 5.40 -23.62 7.19
N PHE A 55 4.61 -23.12 6.24
CA PHE A 55 3.82 -21.90 6.40
C PHE A 55 2.33 -22.27 6.35
N PRO A 56 1.68 -22.48 7.52
CA PRO A 56 0.29 -22.93 7.57
C PRO A 56 -0.66 -21.95 6.88
N GLN A 57 -1.71 -22.48 6.22
CA GLN A 57 -2.67 -21.64 5.50
C GLN A 57 -3.34 -20.58 6.40
N ALA A 58 -3.63 -20.92 7.66
CA ALA A 58 -4.22 -19.97 8.61
C ALA A 58 -3.29 -18.78 8.89
N GLU A 59 -1.97 -19.01 8.98
CA GLU A 59 -1.00 -17.94 9.17
C GLU A 59 -0.80 -17.12 7.89
N LYS A 60 -0.85 -17.76 6.72
CA LYS A 60 -0.84 -17.08 5.41
C LYS A 60 -1.99 -16.10 5.29
N GLU A 61 -3.22 -16.52 5.61
CA GLU A 61 -4.39 -15.66 5.52
C GLU A 61 -4.39 -14.57 6.60
N ALA A 62 -3.96 -14.88 7.82
CA ALA A 62 -3.81 -13.86 8.86
C ALA A 62 -2.80 -12.77 8.43
N LEU A 63 -1.66 -13.16 7.86
CA LEU A 63 -0.69 -12.21 7.32
C LEU A 63 -1.28 -11.43 6.15
N ARG A 64 -1.95 -12.10 5.20
CA ARG A 64 -2.62 -11.47 4.06
C ARG A 64 -3.57 -10.37 4.54
N GLN A 65 -4.48 -10.70 5.43
CA GLN A 65 -5.50 -9.79 5.92
C GLN A 65 -4.85 -8.60 6.64
N SER A 66 -3.84 -8.84 7.49
CA SER A 66 -3.14 -7.75 8.18
C SER A 66 -2.49 -6.75 7.21
N ILE A 67 -2.00 -7.21 6.07
CA ILE A 67 -1.40 -6.35 5.04
C ILE A 67 -2.51 -5.58 4.31
N LEU A 68 -3.60 -6.25 3.94
CA LEU A 68 -4.73 -5.60 3.28
C LEU A 68 -5.34 -4.49 4.16
N ASP A 69 -5.57 -4.77 5.43
CA ASP A 69 -6.12 -3.81 6.39
C ASP A 69 -5.20 -2.59 6.53
N LYS A 70 -3.88 -2.82 6.65
CA LYS A 70 -2.89 -1.75 6.73
C LYS A 70 -2.91 -0.86 5.49
N TYR A 71 -2.96 -1.45 4.29
CA TYR A 71 -3.01 -0.68 3.04
C TYR A 71 -4.33 0.04 2.85
N GLU A 72 -5.44 -0.50 3.36
CA GLU A 72 -6.74 0.13 3.30
C GLU A 72 -6.80 1.38 4.18
N GLU A 73 -6.29 1.27 5.41
CA GLU A 73 -6.19 2.36 6.38
C GLU A 73 -5.20 3.43 5.92
N GLU A 74 -3.92 3.07 5.76
CA GLU A 74 -2.83 4.01 5.46
C GLU A 74 -2.94 4.57 4.04
N GLY A 75 -3.60 3.86 3.13
CA GLY A 75 -3.76 4.28 1.75
C GLY A 75 -4.97 5.16 1.49
N SER A 76 -5.85 5.36 2.48
CA SER A 76 -7.06 6.18 2.31
C SER A 76 -6.74 7.66 2.08
N ALA A 77 -7.61 8.36 1.34
CA ALA A 77 -7.51 9.81 1.16
C ALA A 77 -7.51 10.56 2.51
N TYR A 78 -8.26 10.06 3.50
CA TYR A 78 -8.28 10.63 4.86
C TYR A 78 -6.93 10.51 5.57
N TYR A 79 -6.27 9.36 5.45
CA TYR A 79 -4.95 9.16 6.05
C TYR A 79 -3.89 10.07 5.40
N SER A 80 -3.97 10.22 4.08
CA SER A 80 -3.11 11.09 3.26
C SER A 80 -3.28 12.57 3.64
N THR A 81 -4.52 13.08 3.63
CA THR A 81 -4.81 14.49 3.86
C THR A 81 -4.47 14.93 5.29
N ALA A 82 -4.66 14.03 6.26
CA ALA A 82 -4.25 14.24 7.65
C ALA A 82 -2.73 14.45 7.82
N ARG A 83 -1.93 14.13 6.79
CA ARG A 83 -0.46 14.21 6.77
C ARG A 83 0.08 15.15 5.69
N LEU A 84 -0.78 15.95 5.06
CA LEU A 84 -0.41 16.96 4.04
C LEU A 84 0.36 16.38 2.84
N TRP A 85 0.11 15.12 2.50
CA TRP A 85 0.58 14.52 1.25
C TRP A 85 -0.16 15.09 0.04
N ASP A 86 -1.38 15.57 0.28
CA ASP A 86 -2.23 16.39 -0.58
C ASP A 86 -2.63 17.67 0.16
N ASP A 87 -3.19 18.62 -0.58
CA ASP A 87 -3.69 19.91 -0.10
C ASP A 87 -5.20 19.88 0.21
N GLY A 88 -5.82 18.70 0.17
CA GLY A 88 -7.21 18.50 0.52
C GLY A 88 -7.90 17.37 -0.24
N ILE A 89 -9.04 16.95 0.31
CA ILE A 89 -9.99 16.07 -0.36
C ILE A 89 -11.09 16.91 -1.01
N ILE A 90 -11.38 16.67 -2.30
CA ILE A 90 -12.44 17.34 -3.07
C ILE A 90 -13.34 16.36 -3.80
#